data_AF-A0A933ZLZ6-F1
#
_entry.id   AF-A0A933ZLZ6-F1
#
_cell.length_a   1.000
_cell.length_b   1.000
_cell.length_c   1.000
_cell.angle_alpha   90.00
_cell.angle_beta   90.00
_cell.angle_gamma   90.00
#
_symmetry.space_group_name_H-M   'P 1'
#
loop_
_entity.id
_entity.type
_entity.pdbx_description
1 polymer ?
#
loop_
_entity_poly.entity_id
_entity_poly.type
_entity_poly.pdbx_seq_one_letter_code
_entity_poly.pdbx_strand_id
1 'polypeptide(L)'
;MTPQQAREALLFHSGARPQSDDPRWGKAFLGMLRPYRGLREECFQDVMECLRAVAIDLRGAAIDRELVASLWAICHFGRAWGVSPDGELQRNHLIKPEDVKKLEGWVEQISETVFLLLEGQT
;
A
#
# COMPACT_ATOMS: atom_id res chain seq x y z
N MET A 1 -12.46 -6.24 10.10
CA MET A 1 -11.99 -7.09 9.00
C MET A 1 -11.38 -8.36 9.56
N THR A 2 -11.60 -9.54 8.96
CA THR A 2 -10.90 -10.78 9.35
C THR A 2 -9.49 -10.84 8.73
N PRO A 3 -8.54 -11.64 9.27
CA PRO A 3 -7.19 -11.75 8.68
C PRO A 3 -7.20 -12.22 7.22
N GLN A 4 -8.11 -13.12 6.86
CA GLN A 4 -8.25 -13.59 5.47
C GLN A 4 -8.73 -12.47 4.54
N GLN A 5 -9.75 -11.70 4.95
CA GLN A 5 -10.21 -10.53 4.20
C GLN A 5 -9.10 -9.49 4.04
N ALA A 6 -8.28 -9.30 5.07
CA ALA A 6 -7.15 -8.38 5.04
C ALA A 6 -6.05 -8.81 4.07
N ARG A 7 -5.74 -10.10 4.01
CA ARG A 7 -4.77 -10.64 3.03
C ARG A 7 -5.24 -10.43 1.60
N GLU A 8 -6.51 -10.72 1.32
CA GLU A 8 -7.12 -10.48 0.00
C GLU A 8 -7.11 -8.99 -0.36
N ALA A 9 -7.44 -8.12 0.59
CA ALA A 9 -7.40 -6.67 0.40
C ALA A 9 -5.96 -6.18 0.16
N LEU A 10 -4.96 -6.61 0.93
CA LEU A 10 -3.56 -6.23 0.72
C LEU A 10 -3.03 -6.68 -0.65
N LEU A 11 -3.40 -7.88 -1.09
CA LEU A 11 -3.08 -8.38 -2.43
C LEU A 11 -3.70 -7.50 -3.52
N PHE A 12 -4.88 -6.95 -3.23
CA PHE A 12 -5.55 -5.99 -4.10
C PHE A 12 -4.87 -4.61 -4.07
N HIS A 13 -4.52 -4.09 -2.89
CA HIS A 13 -3.78 -2.82 -2.74
C HIS A 13 -2.40 -2.85 -3.40
N SER A 14 -1.76 -4.01 -3.48
CA SER A 14 -0.41 -4.20 -4.04
C SER A 14 -0.37 -4.34 -5.56
N GLY A 15 -1.52 -4.45 -6.23
CA GLY A 15 -1.56 -4.67 -7.68
C GLY A 15 -1.01 -6.02 -8.14
N ALA A 16 -0.72 -6.94 -7.22
CA ALA A 16 -0.26 -8.29 -7.55
C ALA A 16 -1.33 -9.14 -8.25
N ARG A 17 -2.61 -8.78 -8.11
CA ARG A 17 -3.69 -9.22 -9.00
C ARG A 17 -4.12 -8.07 -9.91
N PRO A 18 -3.42 -7.84 -11.03
CA PRO A 18 -3.81 -6.82 -11.99
C PRO A 18 -5.06 -7.30 -12.72
N GLN A 19 -6.23 -6.97 -12.19
CA GLN A 19 -7.43 -6.83 -13.00
C GLN A 19 -7.63 -5.33 -13.18
N SER A 20 -6.94 -4.76 -14.17
CA SER A 20 -7.08 -3.35 -14.54
C SER A 20 -8.53 -2.95 -14.85
N ASP A 21 -9.39 -3.94 -15.15
CA ASP A 21 -10.81 -3.77 -15.42
C ASP A 21 -11.71 -4.03 -14.19
N ASP A 22 -11.13 -4.41 -13.04
CA ASP A 22 -11.91 -4.55 -11.81
C ASP A 22 -12.24 -3.15 -11.27
N PRO A 23 -13.53 -2.79 -11.12
CA PRO A 23 -13.93 -1.48 -10.60
C PRO A 23 -13.42 -1.20 -9.19
N ARG A 24 -13.04 -2.23 -8.44
CA ARG A 24 -12.40 -2.08 -7.13
C ARG A 24 -11.02 -1.46 -7.25
N TRP A 25 -10.34 -1.49 -8.40
CA TRP A 25 -8.93 -1.07 -8.54
C TRP A 25 -8.76 0.40 -8.20
N GLY A 26 -9.74 1.20 -8.60
CA GLY A 26 -9.89 2.59 -8.15
C GLY A 26 -10.20 2.75 -6.66
N LYS A 27 -10.07 1.73 -5.82
CA LYS A 27 -10.11 1.78 -4.34
C LYS A 27 -8.85 1.17 -3.71
N ALA A 28 -7.97 0.55 -4.51
CA ALA A 28 -6.66 0.08 -4.07
C ALA A 28 -5.71 1.27 -3.81
N PHE A 29 -4.69 1.03 -2.98
CA PHE A 29 -3.68 2.03 -2.62
C PHE A 29 -2.81 2.34 -3.84
N LEU A 30 -2.22 1.32 -4.47
CA LEU A 30 -1.50 1.54 -5.72
C LEU A 30 -2.44 1.88 -6.89
N GLY A 31 -3.68 1.40 -6.85
CA GLY A 31 -4.67 1.71 -7.87
C GLY A 31 -5.13 3.16 -7.87
N MET A 32 -5.09 3.86 -6.73
CA MET A 32 -5.36 5.31 -6.69
C MET A 32 -4.36 6.13 -7.51
N LEU A 33 -3.17 5.57 -7.77
CA LEU A 33 -2.13 6.22 -8.56
C LEU A 33 -2.31 6.00 -10.07
N ARG A 34 -3.22 5.12 -10.52
CA ARG A 34 -3.34 4.70 -11.93
C ARG A 34 -4.79 4.48 -12.39
N PRO A 35 -5.43 5.47 -13.06
CA PRO A 35 -4.93 6.83 -13.30
C PRO A 35 -5.01 7.68 -12.03
N TYR A 36 -4.05 8.61 -11.87
CA TYR A 36 -4.06 9.54 -10.75
C TYR A 36 -5.22 10.52 -10.85
N ARG A 37 -6.01 10.64 -9.77
CA ARG A 37 -7.15 11.57 -9.65
C ARG A 37 -7.17 12.31 -8.32
N GLY A 38 -6.03 12.36 -7.63
CA GLY A 38 -5.95 12.79 -6.24
C GLY A 38 -5.80 11.61 -5.27
N LEU A 39 -5.12 11.87 -4.15
CA LEU A 39 -5.00 10.90 -3.07
C LEU A 39 -6.32 10.72 -2.33
N ARG A 40 -6.62 9.47 -2.00
CA ARG A 40 -7.83 9.07 -1.28
C ARG A 40 -7.45 8.49 0.06
N GLU A 41 -7.89 9.14 1.13
CA GLU A 41 -7.49 8.79 2.49
C GLU A 41 -8.06 7.45 2.94
N GLU A 42 -9.23 7.09 2.42
CA GLU A 42 -9.85 5.79 2.63
C GLU A 42 -8.95 4.64 2.14
N CYS A 43 -8.17 4.83 1.07
CA CYS A 43 -7.27 3.81 0.56
C CYS A 43 -6.08 3.57 1.50
N PHE A 44 -5.61 4.61 2.19
CA PHE A 44 -4.56 4.52 3.21
C PHE A 44 -5.09 3.89 4.49
N GLN A 45 -6.24 4.36 4.96
CA GLN A 45 -6.89 3.83 6.17
C GLN A 45 -7.21 2.34 6.04
N ASP A 46 -7.68 1.88 4.88
CA ASP A 46 -7.96 0.46 4.63
C ASP A 46 -6.69 -0.40 4.70
N VAL A 47 -5.55 0.08 4.19
CA VAL A 47 -4.26 -0.62 4.35
C VAL A 47 -3.86 -0.71 5.82
N MET A 48 -4.05 0.36 6.61
CA MET A 48 -3.74 0.35 8.04
C MET A 48 -4.68 -0.59 8.82
N GLU A 49 -5.96 -0.66 8.45
CA GLU A 49 -6.90 -1.64 9.01
C GLU A 49 -6.51 -3.07 8.65
N CYS A 50 -6.07 -3.32 7.42
CA CYS A 50 -5.54 -4.60 7.00
C CYS A 50 -4.32 -5.01 7.83
N LEU A 51 -3.35 -4.09 8.03
CA LEU A 51 -2.16 -4.32 8.85
C LEU A 51 -2.52 -4.71 10.28
N ARG A 52 -3.48 -4.02 10.89
CA ARG A 52 -3.99 -4.38 12.23
C ARG A 52 -4.57 -5.79 12.24
N ALA A 53 -5.31 -6.18 11.21
CA ALA A 53 -5.95 -7.49 11.13
C ALA A 53 -4.95 -8.64 10.89
N VAL A 54 -3.84 -8.40 10.16
CA VAL A 54 -2.78 -9.40 9.93
C VAL A 54 -1.62 -9.31 10.93
N ALA A 55 -1.73 -8.48 11.97
CA ALA A 55 -0.65 -8.24 12.92
C ALA A 55 -0.13 -9.53 13.59
N ILE A 56 -1.04 -10.44 13.98
CA ILE A 56 -0.66 -11.73 14.59
C ILE A 56 0.13 -12.59 13.58
N ASP A 57 -0.27 -12.57 12.32
CA ASP A 57 0.36 -13.35 11.26
C ASP A 57 1.79 -12.84 10.96
N LEU A 58 1.99 -11.51 11.00
CA LEU A 58 3.29 -10.89 10.75
C LEU A 58 4.28 -11.06 11.93
N ARG A 59 3.77 -11.25 13.14
CA ARG A 59 4.58 -11.54 14.35
C ARG A 59 4.90 -13.03 14.51
N GLY A 60 4.37 -13.88 13.64
CA GLY A 60 4.57 -15.32 13.69
C GLY A 60 5.99 -15.75 13.30
N ALA A 61 6.41 -16.92 13.76
CA ALA A 61 7.73 -17.49 13.43
C ALA A 61 7.88 -17.86 11.94
N ALA A 62 6.76 -18.07 11.24
CA ALA A 62 6.71 -18.27 9.80
C ALA A 62 5.71 -17.29 9.21
N ILE A 63 6.14 -16.55 8.18
CA ILE A 63 5.37 -15.49 7.57
C ILE A 63 5.07 -15.87 6.13
N ASP A 64 3.83 -15.61 5.72
CA ASP A 64 3.42 -15.82 4.34
C ASP A 64 4.18 -14.90 3.38
N ARG A 65 4.87 -15.50 2.41
CA ARG A 65 5.64 -14.78 1.40
C ARG A 65 4.77 -13.83 0.56
N GLU A 66 3.54 -14.22 0.23
CA GLU A 66 2.62 -13.40 -0.57
C GLU A 66 2.18 -12.15 0.20
N LEU A 67 1.98 -12.27 1.51
CA LEU A 67 1.68 -11.15 2.39
C LEU A 67 2.84 -10.15 2.41
N VAL A 68 4.07 -10.63 2.64
CA VAL A 68 5.27 -9.78 2.64
C VAL A 68 5.49 -9.12 1.28
N ALA A 69 5.34 -9.88 0.19
CA ALA A 69 5.47 -9.35 -1.17
C ALA A 69 4.44 -8.25 -1.46
N SER A 70 3.20 -8.40 -0.98
CA SER A 70 2.14 -7.40 -1.16
C SER A 70 2.46 -6.11 -0.40
N LEU A 71 2.88 -6.21 0.85
CA LEU A 71 3.29 -5.07 1.67
C LEU A 71 4.50 -4.35 1.08
N TRP A 72 5.51 -5.12 0.65
CA TRP A 72 6.68 -4.59 -0.02
C TRP A 72 6.29 -3.86 -1.32
N ALA A 73 5.43 -4.45 -2.14
CA ALA A 73 4.96 -3.83 -3.38
C ALA A 73 4.22 -2.51 -3.13
N ILE A 74 3.33 -2.44 -2.13
CA ILE A 74 2.65 -1.18 -1.75
C ILE A 74 3.66 -0.07 -1.46
N CYS A 75 4.67 -0.36 -0.63
CA CYS A 75 5.69 0.62 -0.27
C CYS A 75 6.64 0.95 -1.43
N HIS A 76 7.12 -0.06 -2.15
CA HIS A 76 8.07 0.08 -3.23
C HIS A 76 7.47 0.85 -4.40
N PHE A 77 6.30 0.44 -4.89
CA PHE A 77 5.65 1.10 -6.03
C PHE A 77 4.99 2.42 -5.64
N GLY A 78 4.52 2.58 -4.41
CA GLY A 78 4.08 3.88 -3.90
C GLY A 78 5.19 4.92 -4.03
N ARG A 79 6.42 4.56 -3.63
CA ARG A 79 7.60 5.41 -3.83
C ARG A 79 7.98 5.56 -5.29
N ALA A 80 8.17 4.45 -6.00
CA ALA A 80 8.68 4.46 -7.36
C ALA A 80 7.77 5.19 -8.35
N TRP A 81 6.45 5.17 -8.15
CA TRP A 81 5.50 5.81 -9.07
C TRP A 81 5.15 7.23 -8.66
N GLY A 82 4.98 7.49 -7.36
CA GLY A 82 4.46 8.77 -6.85
C GLY A 82 5.46 9.68 -6.14
N VAL A 83 6.45 9.13 -5.43
CA VAL A 83 7.35 9.91 -4.55
C VAL A 83 8.72 10.18 -5.18
N SER A 84 9.23 9.29 -6.01
CA SER A 84 10.48 9.53 -6.73
C SER A 84 10.31 10.67 -7.73
N PRO A 85 11.25 11.63 -7.82
CA PRO A 85 11.26 12.65 -8.86
C PRO A 85 11.23 12.06 -10.28
N ASP A 86 11.90 10.92 -10.48
CA ASP A 86 11.93 10.18 -11.75
C ASP A 86 10.71 9.26 -11.94
N GLY A 87 9.81 9.20 -10.95
CA GLY A 87 8.61 8.39 -10.96
C GLY A 87 7.57 8.90 -11.96
N GLU A 88 6.76 7.98 -12.50
CA GLU A 88 5.77 8.26 -13.54
C GLU A 88 4.85 9.45 -13.25
N LEU A 89 4.42 9.65 -11.99
CA LEU A 89 3.54 10.75 -11.66
C LEU A 89 4.26 12.09 -11.59
N GLN A 90 5.49 12.12 -11.06
CA GLN A 90 6.24 13.37 -10.93
C GLN A 90 6.89 13.81 -12.24
N ARG A 91 7.52 12.88 -12.97
CA ARG A 91 8.18 13.18 -14.25
C ARG A 91 7.21 13.73 -15.31
N ASN A 92 5.93 13.36 -15.21
CA ASN A 92 4.87 13.81 -16.10
C ASN A 92 4.01 14.94 -15.50
N HIS A 93 4.39 15.50 -14.35
CA HIS A 93 3.66 16.57 -13.65
C HIS A 93 2.18 16.25 -13.35
N LEU A 94 1.86 14.99 -13.06
CA LEU A 94 0.51 14.52 -12.79
C LEU A 94 0.11 14.67 -11.32
N ILE A 95 1.08 14.64 -10.41
CA ILE A 95 0.86 14.76 -8.95
C ILE A 95 1.40 16.10 -8.43
N LYS A 96 0.68 16.71 -7.48
CA LYS A 96 1.08 17.98 -6.88
C LYS A 96 2.12 17.78 -5.76
N PRO A 97 2.99 18.76 -5.47
CA PRO A 97 3.96 18.67 -4.39
C PRO A 97 3.33 18.36 -3.01
N GLU A 98 2.15 18.92 -2.70
CA GLU A 98 1.47 18.57 -1.44
C GLU A 98 1.06 17.10 -1.36
N ASP A 99 0.61 16.53 -2.47
CA ASP A 99 0.21 15.13 -2.55
C ASP A 99 1.44 14.20 -2.55
N VAL A 100 2.56 14.61 -3.17
CA VAL A 100 3.84 13.87 -3.06
C VAL A 100 4.24 13.72 -1.60
N LYS A 101 4.24 14.82 -0.84
CA LYS A 101 4.60 14.82 0.59
C LYS A 101 3.62 13.99 1.42
N LYS A 102 2.32 14.06 1.12
CA LYS A 102 1.29 13.25 1.81
C LYS A 102 1.49 11.75 1.52
N LEU A 103 1.72 11.38 0.26
CA LEU A 103 1.97 10.00 -0.15
C LEU A 103 3.25 9.44 0.48
N GLU A 104 4.32 10.24 0.51
CA GLU A 104 5.56 9.86 1.18
C GLU A 104 5.33 9.53 2.65
N GLY A 105 4.62 10.40 3.39
CA GLY A 105 4.28 10.15 4.79
C GLY A 105 3.40 8.92 5.00
N TRP A 106 2.46 8.63 4.09
CA TRP A 106 1.66 7.40 4.14
C TRP A 106 2.51 6.15 3.92
N VAL A 107 3.39 6.17 2.92
CA VAL A 107 4.25 5.03 2.60
C VAL A 107 5.26 4.79 3.73
N GLU A 108 5.78 5.86 4.35
CA GLU A 108 6.64 5.77 5.53
C GLU A 108 5.93 5.13 6.70
N GLN A 109 4.72 5.59 7.05
CA GLN A 109 3.92 5.01 8.14
C GLN A 109 3.58 3.53 7.91
N ILE A 110 3.19 3.15 6.68
CA ILE A 110 2.94 1.75 6.33
C ILE A 110 4.23 0.93 6.52
N SER A 111 5.35 1.44 5.99
CA SER A 111 6.65 0.77 6.05
C SER A 111 7.14 0.57 7.49
N GLU A 112 7.01 1.60 8.33
CA GLU A 112 7.38 1.56 9.74
C GLU A 112 6.49 0.59 10.50
N THR A 113 5.17 0.64 10.28
CA THR A 113 4.23 -0.29 10.92
C THR A 113 4.55 -1.74 10.56
N VAL A 114 4.81 -2.02 9.28
CA VAL A 114 5.24 -3.36 8.84
C VAL A 114 6.52 -3.78 9.54
N PHE A 115 7.53 -2.90 9.60
CA PHE A 115 8.79 -3.18 10.28
C PHE A 115 8.58 -3.53 11.76
N LEU A 116 7.81 -2.74 12.50
CA LEU A 116 7.51 -2.99 13.91
C LEU A 116 6.78 -4.32 14.12
N LEU A 117 5.82 -4.66 13.25
CA LEU A 117 5.11 -5.94 13.33
C LEU A 117 6.02 -7.14 13.05
N LEU A 118 6.95 -7.02 12.09
CA LEU A 118 7.93 -8.07 11.79
C LEU A 118 8.93 -8.27 12.93
N GLU A 119 9.27 -7.21 13.67
CA GLU A 119 10.09 -7.27 14.89
C GLU A 119 9.33 -7.83 16.10
N GLY A 120 8.05 -8.17 15.97
CA GLY A 120 7.23 -8.69 17.07
C GLY A 120 6.59 -7.61 17.95
N GLN A 121 6.68 -6.33 17.59
CA GLN A 121 6.21 -5.21 18.41
C GLN A 121 4.71 -4.93 18.24
N THR A 122 4.12 -4.26 19.25
CA THR A 122 2.67 -4.01 19.36
C THR A 122 2.18 -2.78 18.63
#